data_AF-A0AB33AHL6-F1
#
_entry.id   AF-A0AB33AHL6-F1
#
_cell.length_a   1.000
_cell.length_b   1.000
_cell.length_c   1.000
_cell.angle_alpha   90.00
_cell.angle_beta   90.00
_cell.angle_gamma   90.00
#
_symmetry.space_group_name_H-M   'P 1'
#
loop_
_entity.id
_entity.type
_entity.pdbx_description
1 polymer ?
#
loop_
_entity_poly.entity_id
_entity_poly.type
_entity_poly.pdbx_seq_one_letter_code
_entity_poly.pdbx_strand_id
1 'polypeptide(L)'
;MSDRSYQPTVVGLRAFVAIARKRHFGSAAGELGVSQPSLSQALSMLEEGLGVRLVERNTRKVLLTPEGDALLEKAISALNAVDEFTSAASGVRDPFAQTLRLGLIPTVAPYGLCPAEWCTSRA
;
A
#
# COMPACT_ATOMS: atom_id res chain seq x y z
N MET A 1 -7.78 -13.99 24.63
CA MET A 1 -9.10 -13.33 24.51
C MET A 1 -8.91 -12.17 23.55
N SER A 2 -9.07 -12.40 22.24
CA SER A 2 -8.95 -11.33 21.25
C SER A 2 -10.11 -10.36 21.44
N ASP A 3 -9.78 -9.10 21.73
CA ASP A 3 -10.76 -8.04 21.88
C ASP A 3 -11.50 -7.88 20.56
N ARG A 4 -12.82 -8.16 20.57
CA ARG A 4 -13.67 -8.13 19.37
C ARG A 4 -13.80 -6.72 18.76
N SER A 5 -13.16 -5.71 19.34
CA SER A 5 -13.18 -4.31 18.92
C SER A 5 -11.82 -3.83 18.41
N TYR A 6 -10.78 -4.69 18.31
CA TYR A 6 -9.49 -4.25 17.79
C TYR A 6 -9.61 -3.88 16.30
N GLN A 7 -9.47 -2.59 16.01
CA GLN A 7 -9.42 -2.06 14.65
C GLN A 7 -7.96 -1.89 14.21
N PRO A 8 -7.49 -2.63 13.20
CA PRO A 8 -6.14 -2.48 12.71
C PRO A 8 -5.96 -1.10 12.07
N THR A 9 -4.86 -0.43 12.42
CA THR A 9 -4.51 0.85 11.81
C THR A 9 -3.93 0.63 10.41
N VAL A 10 -4.18 1.60 9.51
CA VAL A 10 -3.62 1.58 8.14
C VAL A 10 -2.08 1.48 8.16
N VAL A 11 -1.44 2.11 9.15
CA VAL A 11 0.01 2.05 9.36
C VAL A 11 0.48 0.62 9.68
N GLY A 12 -0.22 -0.09 10.57
CA GLY A 12 0.09 -1.48 10.90
C GLY A 12 -0.05 -2.40 9.69
N LEU A 13 -1.11 -2.23 8.90
CA LEU A 13 -1.32 -2.99 7.67
C LEU A 13 -0.22 -2.71 6.62
N ARG A 14 0.15 -1.45 6.41
CA ARG A 14 1.25 -1.07 5.51
C ARG A 14 2.59 -1.66 5.97
N ALA A 15 2.87 -1.62 7.27
CA ALA A 15 4.06 -2.23 7.85
C ALA A 15 4.11 -3.73 7.58
N PHE A 16 3.01 -4.45 7.82
CA PHE A 16 2.91 -5.88 7.55
C PHE A 16 3.14 -6.22 6.07
N VAL A 17 2.46 -5.53 5.14
CA VAL A 17 2.62 -5.75 3.69
C VAL A 17 4.05 -5.46 3.22
N ALA A 18 4.67 -4.39 3.72
CA ALA A 18 6.06 -4.06 3.38
C ALA A 18 7.05 -5.14 3.85
N ILE A 19 6.86 -5.65 5.07
CA ILE A 19 7.68 -6.74 5.63
C ILE A 19 7.47 -8.03 4.84
N ALA A 20 6.23 -8.36 4.50
CA ALA A 20 5.89 -9.53 3.69
C ALA A 20 6.59 -9.51 2.32
N ARG A 21 6.62 -8.35 1.66
CA ARG A 21 7.27 -8.15 0.35
C ARG A 21 8.79 -8.21 0.43
N LYS A 22 9.40 -7.52 1.38
CA LYS A 22 10.86 -7.39 1.45
C LYS A 22 11.54 -8.54 2.19
N ARG A 23 10.80 -9.26 3.05
CA ARG A 23 11.33 -10.31 3.94
C ARG A 23 12.53 -9.85 4.78
N HIS A 24 12.61 -8.53 5.02
CA HIS A 24 13.70 -7.87 5.74
C HIS A 24 13.18 -6.58 6.39
N PHE A 25 13.32 -6.48 7.71
CA PHE A 25 12.83 -5.31 8.47
C PHE A 25 13.50 -4.00 8.04
N GLY A 26 14.83 -3.98 7.88
CA GLY A 26 15.56 -2.79 7.42
C GLY A 26 15.11 -2.28 6.04
N SER A 27 15.06 -3.14 5.01
CA SER A 27 14.58 -2.74 3.68
C SER A 27 13.11 -2.30 3.67
N ALA A 28 12.25 -2.95 4.46
CA ALA A 28 10.85 -2.52 4.61
C ALA A 28 10.73 -1.17 5.32
N ALA A 29 11.56 -0.92 6.33
CA ALA A 29 11.61 0.36 7.05
C ALA A 29 12.07 1.49 6.11
N GLY A 30 13.08 1.22 5.28
CA GLY A 30 13.56 2.15 4.26
C GLY A 30 12.50 2.47 3.19
N GLU A 31 11.70 1.50 2.77
CA GLU A 31 10.60 1.71 1.81
C GLU A 31 9.49 2.62 2.39
N LEU A 32 9.16 2.44 3.67
CA LEU A 32 8.13 3.23 4.35
C LEU A 32 8.67 4.55 4.94
N GLY A 33 9.98 4.82 4.85
CA GLY A 33 10.61 6.01 5.42
C GLY A 33 10.55 6.07 6.94
N VAL A 34 10.44 4.92 7.61
CA VAL A 34 10.35 4.83 9.08
C VAL A 34 11.59 4.17 9.67
N SER A 35 11.78 4.32 10.98
CA SER A 35 12.82 3.57 11.69
C SER A 35 12.43 2.09 11.83
N GLN A 36 13.43 1.21 11.83
CA GLN A 36 13.23 -0.21 12.13
C GLN A 36 12.49 -0.48 13.45
N PRO A 37 12.80 0.18 14.59
CA PRO A 37 12.05 -0.06 15.83
C PRO A 37 10.59 0.38 15.72
N SER A 38 10.28 1.47 15.02
CA SER A 38 8.90 1.90 14.76
C SER A 38 8.14 0.85 13.93
N LEU A 39 8.79 0.30 12.89
CA LEU A 39 8.21 -0.74 12.05
C LEU A 39 7.92 -2.02 12.86
N SER A 40 8.87 -2.44 13.71
CA SER A 40 8.69 -3.60 14.57
C SER A 40 7.56 -3.38 15.57
N GLN A 41 7.45 -2.19 16.15
CA GLN A 41 6.40 -1.87 17.11
C GLN A 41 5.02 -1.89 16.44
N ALA A 42 4.89 -1.29 15.25
CA ALA A 42 3.65 -1.30 14.49
C ALA A 42 3.19 -2.73 14.13
N LEU A 43 4.12 -3.61 13.76
CA LEU A 43 3.82 -5.02 13.52
C LEU A 43 3.40 -5.73 14.82
N SER A 44 4.15 -5.55 15.91
CA SER A 44 3.82 -6.21 17.18
C SER A 44 2.46 -5.78 17.73
N MET A 45 2.10 -4.50 17.63
CA MET A 45 0.77 -4.03 18.01
C MET A 45 -0.34 -4.64 17.16
N LEU A 46 -0.08 -4.85 15.86
CA LEU A 46 -1.01 -5.52 14.95
C LEU A 46 -1.19 -6.99 15.34
N GLU A 47 -0.09 -7.70 15.60
CA GLU A 47 -0.12 -9.11 16.03
C GLU A 47 -0.82 -9.30 17.38
N GLU A 48 -0.54 -8.42 18.36
CA GLU A 48 -1.18 -8.42 19.67
C GLU A 48 -2.69 -8.16 19.58
N GLY A 49 -3.09 -7.17 18.78
CA GLY A 49 -4.49 -6.83 18.60
C GLY A 49 -5.30 -7.91 17.86
N LEU A 50 -4.69 -8.56 16.87
CA LEU A 50 -5.30 -9.70 16.18
C LEU A 50 -5.26 -10.99 17.00
N GLY A 51 -4.31 -11.09 17.94
CA GLY A 51 -4.02 -12.33 18.67
C GLY A 51 -3.41 -13.42 17.80
N VAL A 52 -2.77 -13.05 16.68
CA VAL A 52 -2.19 -13.96 15.69
C VAL A 52 -0.78 -13.49 15.34
N ARG A 53 0.17 -14.42 15.26
CA ARG A 53 1.49 -14.14 14.70
C ARG A 53 1.40 -14.16 13.18
N LEU A 54 1.82 -13.07 12.56
CA LEU A 54 1.85 -12.92 11.12
C LEU A 54 3.24 -13.23 10.55
N VAL A 55 4.27 -13.08 11.38
CA VAL A 55 5.67 -13.16 10.97
C VAL A 55 6.49 -13.97 11.96
N GLU A 56 7.34 -14.85 11.44
CA GLU A 56 8.36 -15.57 12.20
C GLU A 56 9.73 -14.89 12.06
N ARG A 57 10.36 -14.64 13.20
CA ARG A 57 11.72 -14.11 13.27
C ARG A 57 12.71 -15.27 13.23
N ASN A 58 13.30 -15.52 12.06
CA ASN A 58 14.49 -16.36 11.96
C ASN A 58 15.73 -15.44 11.95
N THR A 59 16.86 -15.88 12.52
CA THR A 59 18.08 -15.09 12.80
C THR A 59 18.68 -14.40 11.57
N ARG A 60 18.30 -14.78 10.35
CA ARG A 60 18.78 -14.16 9.10
C ARG A 60 17.68 -13.76 8.13
N LYS A 61 16.43 -14.22 8.32
CA LYS A 61 15.34 -14.01 7.35
C LYS A 61 14.01 -13.86 8.06
N VAL A 62 13.17 -13.00 7.50
CA VAL A 62 11.78 -12.85 7.92
C VAL A 62 10.94 -13.81 7.10
N LEU A 63 10.17 -14.67 7.77
CA LEU A 63 9.26 -15.64 7.15
C LEU A 63 7.83 -15.30 7.56
N LEU A 64 6.88 -15.48 6.64
CA LEU A 64 5.45 -15.34 6.94
C LEU A 64 4.94 -16.65 7.55
N THR A 65 4.06 -16.54 8.53
CA THR A 65 3.28 -17.69 9.01
C THR A 65 2.20 -18.07 7.98
N PRO A 66 1.65 -19.30 8.02
CA PRO A 66 0.51 -19.68 7.18
C PRO A 66 -0.68 -18.71 7.32
N GLU A 67 -0.94 -18.25 8.54
CA GLU A 67 -1.97 -17.26 8.83
C GLU A 67 -1.61 -15.89 8.25
N GLY A 68 -0.33 -15.51 8.32
CA GLY A 68 0.20 -14.30 7.69
C GLY A 68 0.00 -14.31 6.17
N ASP A 69 0.27 -15.43 5.50
CA ASP A 69 0.06 -15.57 4.06
C ASP A 69 -1.43 -15.39 3.67
N ALA A 70 -2.34 -16.04 4.40
CA ALA A 70 -3.78 -15.89 4.17
C ALA A 70 -4.31 -14.48 4.47
N LEU A 71 -3.72 -13.77 5.44
CA LEU A 71 -4.08 -12.40 5.80
C LEU A 71 -3.42 -11.35 4.91
N LEU A 72 -2.33 -11.68 4.22
CA LEU A 72 -1.61 -10.76 3.33
C LEU A 72 -2.50 -10.24 2.21
N GLU A 73 -3.20 -11.14 1.51
CA GLU A 73 -4.12 -10.79 0.43
C GLU A 73 -5.28 -9.89 0.92
N LYS A 74 -5.77 -10.15 2.13
CA LYS A 74 -6.81 -9.33 2.76
C LYS A 74 -6.28 -7.95 3.15
N ALA A 75 -5.06 -7.87 3.68
CA ALA A 75 -4.41 -6.61 4.04
C ALA A 75 -4.16 -5.74 2.80
N ILE A 76 -3.69 -6.33 1.70
CA ILE A 76 -3.49 -5.64 0.41
C ILE A 76 -4.83 -5.09 -0.11
N SER A 77 -5.88 -5.91 -0.09
CA SER A 77 -7.21 -5.49 -0.55
C SER A 77 -7.78 -4.34 0.28
N ALA A 78 -7.62 -4.39 1.61
CA ALA A 78 -8.05 -3.33 2.50
C ALA A 78 -7.28 -2.02 2.27
N LEU A 79 -5.95 -2.10 2.07
CA LEU A 79 -5.14 -0.94 1.74
C LEU A 79 -5.56 -0.32 0.40
N ASN A 80 -5.81 -1.15 -0.63
CA ASN A 80 -6.31 -0.67 -1.91
C ASN A 80 -7.64 0.08 -1.77
N ALA A 81 -8.58 -0.43 -0.95
CA ALA A 81 -9.85 0.26 -0.70
C ALA A 81 -9.65 1.60 0.02
N VAL A 82 -8.69 1.67 0.96
CA VAL A 82 -8.34 2.93 1.62
C VAL A 82 -7.70 3.91 0.63
N ASP A 83 -6.76 3.45 -0.20
CA ASP A 83 -6.12 4.28 -1.23
C ASP A 83 -7.14 4.75 -2.28
N GLU A 84 -8.10 3.91 -2.69
CA GLU A 84 -9.21 4.30 -3.56
C GLU A 84 -10.12 5.34 -2.93
N PHE A 85 -10.49 5.17 -1.66
CA PHE A 85 -11.27 6.15 -0.91
C PHE A 85 -10.56 7.51 -0.84
N THR A 86 -9.26 7.51 -0.54
CA THR A 86 -8.46 8.76 -0.51
C THR A 86 -8.30 9.39 -1.88
N SER A 87 -8.20 8.58 -2.94
CA SER A 87 -8.12 9.05 -4.33
C SER A 87 -9.45 9.67 -4.78
N ALA A 88 -10.58 9.04 -4.44
CA ALA A 88 -11.91 9.59 -4.69
C ALA A 88 -12.12 10.91 -3.94
N ALA A 89 -11.73 10.98 -2.66
CA ALA A 89 -11.84 12.20 -1.86
C ALA A 89 -10.95 13.34 -2.41
N SER A 90 -9.76 13.01 -2.93
CA SER A 90 -8.87 13.96 -3.61
C SER A 90 -9.46 14.45 -4.93
N GLY A 91 -10.08 13.56 -5.71
CA GLY A 91 -10.76 13.90 -6.96
C GLY A 91 -12.00 14.78 -6.79
N VAL A 92 -12.65 14.73 -5.63
CA VAL A 92 -13.78 15.63 -5.28
C VAL A 92 -13.30 17.05 -4.97
N ARG A 93 -12.05 17.24 -4.52
CA ARG A 93 -11.52 18.56 -4.18
C ARG A 93 -11.00 19.33 -5.40
N ASP A 94 -10.57 18.64 -6.45
CA ASP A 94 -10.08 19.30 -7.66
C ASP A 94 -10.21 18.35 -8.87
N PRO A 95 -11.28 18.48 -9.69
CA PRO A 95 -11.50 17.59 -10.84
C PRO A 95 -10.44 17.71 -11.95
N PHE A 96 -9.46 18.64 -11.82
CA PHE A 96 -8.38 18.86 -12.78
C PHE A 96 -6.96 18.67 -12.20
N ALA A 97 -6.79 18.32 -10.92
CA ALA A 97 -5.46 18.16 -10.31
C ALA A 97 -4.90 16.71 -10.36
N GLN A 98 -5.48 15.82 -11.16
CA GLN A 98 -4.93 14.47 -11.32
C GLN A 98 -3.83 14.45 -12.39
N THR A 99 -2.57 14.47 -11.96
CA THR A 99 -1.44 14.14 -12.83
C THR A 99 -1.45 12.63 -13.11
N LEU A 100 -2.15 12.23 -14.17
CA LEU A 100 -2.19 10.86 -14.69
C LEU A 100 -0.81 10.49 -15.27
N ARG A 101 0.01 9.75 -14.52
CA ARG A 101 1.24 9.14 -15.06
C ARG A 101 0.88 7.86 -15.83
N LEU A 102 0.54 8.05 -17.10
CA LEU A 102 0.44 6.98 -18.10
C LEU A 102 1.84 6.50 -18.48
N GLY A 103 2.22 5.31 -18.00
CA GLY A 103 3.36 4.56 -18.54
C GLY A 103 2.99 3.97 -19.90
N LEU A 104 3.09 4.77 -20.96
CA LEU A 104 2.86 4.31 -22.33
C LEU A 104 4.12 3.61 -22.87
N ILE A 105 3.95 2.39 -23.35
CA ILE A 105 4.91 1.77 -24.26
C ILE A 105 4.89 2.64 -25.54
N PRO A 106 6.03 3.17 -26.03
CA PRO A 106 6.07 4.17 -27.11
C PRO A 106 5.44 3.69 -28.43
N THR A 107 5.15 2.40 -28.56
CA THR A 107 4.59 1.78 -29.77
C THR A 107 3.08 2.02 -29.97
N VAL A 108 2.32 2.39 -28.92
CA VAL A 108 0.85 2.58 -29.02
C VAL A 108 0.42 4.06 -28.98
N ALA A 109 1.37 4.98 -28.75
CA ALA A 109 1.13 6.42 -28.63
C ALA A 109 0.56 7.14 -29.88
N PRO A 110 0.78 6.73 -31.15
CA PRO A 110 0.36 7.56 -32.28
C PRO A 110 -1.15 7.54 -32.58
N TYR A 111 -1.92 6.56 -32.10
CA TYR A 111 -3.25 6.29 -32.64
C TYR A 111 -4.44 6.61 -31.70
N GLY A 112 -4.19 7.08 -30.47
CA GLY A 112 -5.23 7.18 -29.44
C GLY A 112 -5.69 8.58 -29.02
N LEU A 113 -4.89 9.63 -29.20
CA LEU A 113 -5.19 10.94 -28.61
C LEU A 113 -4.83 12.10 -29.55
N CYS A 114 -5.70 12.36 -30.52
CA CYS A 114 -5.83 13.69 -31.11
C CYS A 114 -7.25 13.86 -31.67
N PRO A 115 -8.20 14.46 -30.93
CA PRO A 115 -9.32 15.15 -31.56
C PRO A 115 -8.75 16.42 -32.19
N ALA A 116 -8.70 16.45 -33.52
CA ALA A 116 -8.13 17.52 -34.34
C ALA A 116 -8.89 18.88 -34.26
N GLU A 117 -9.80 19.06 -33.31
CA GLU A 117 -10.66 20.25 -33.19
C GLU A 117 -10.16 21.29 -32.15
N TRP A 118 -9.14 20.96 -31.36
CA TRP A 118 -8.67 21.84 -30.27
C TRP A 118 -7.43 22.70 -30.59
N CYS A 119 -6.94 22.69 -31.82
CA CYS A 119 -5.68 23.35 -32.18
C CYS A 119 -5.82 24.70 -32.90
N THR A 120 -6.97 25.39 -32.81
CA THR A 120 -7.10 26.73 -33.42
C THR A 120 -8.09 27.63 -32.66
N SER A 121 -7.70 28.12 -31.49
CA SER A 121 -8.16 29.44 -31.00
C SER A 121 -7.36 29.90 -29.78
N ARG A 122 -6.24 30.60 -30.01
CA ARG A 122 -5.86 31.81 -29.27
C ARG A 122 -4.73 32.53 -30.03
N ALA A 123 -5.13 33.45 -30.91
CA ALA A 123 -4.34 34.64 -31.22
C ALA A 123 -4.72 35.72 -30.19
#